data_AF-A0A2A4T3S9-F1
#
_entry.id   AF-A0A2A4T3S9-F1
#
_cell.length_a   1.000
_cell.length_b   1.000
_cell.length_c   1.000
_cell.angle_alpha   90.00
_cell.angle_beta   90.00
_cell.angle_gamma   90.00
#
_symmetry.space_group_name_H-M   'P 1'
#
loop_
_entity.id
_entity.type
_entity.pdbx_description
1 polymer ?
#
loop_
_entity_poly.entity_id
_entity_poly.type
_entity_poly.pdbx_seq_one_letter_code
_entity_poly.pdbx_strand_id
1 'polypeptide(L)'
;MPQNKTNIPSKKITLQRPFTLPRTTRQDRQINDLLEQNDKRSFDSNSGGYIGGNNSSTDLLVPIVQEALAAVKENISEEDVTEIVYTKPNEPNFPKLIFIAAVMKDFSDVPAGLSKVLIPLNSIVSLILSAIVFFWMLGKLGFMNKKILRRFFLLLLETIPGLNFLPILSIFVFLAHNKEKKVVKIFLDVVERIENLRQVKKRA
;
A
#
# COMPACT_ATOMS: atom_id res chain seq x y z
N MET A 1 33.49 36.55 28.61
CA MET A 1 33.27 35.10 28.82
C MET A 1 33.87 34.34 27.63
N PRO A 2 34.88 33.49 27.82
CA PRO A 2 35.52 32.79 26.71
C PRO A 2 34.67 31.59 26.26
N GLN A 3 34.44 31.48 24.95
CA GLN A 3 33.70 30.37 24.34
C GLN A 3 34.62 29.16 24.18
N ASN A 4 34.29 28.08 24.88
CA ASN A 4 35.00 26.80 24.86
C ASN A 4 34.59 26.02 23.61
N LYS A 5 35.48 25.93 22.61
CA LYS A 5 35.27 25.14 21.38
C LYS A 5 35.61 23.67 21.66
N THR A 6 34.58 22.84 21.81
CA THR A 6 34.74 21.39 21.91
C THR A 6 35.06 20.79 20.55
N ASN A 7 36.27 20.26 20.43
CA ASN A 7 36.80 19.61 19.24
C ASN A 7 36.30 18.15 19.23
N ILE A 8 35.27 17.84 18.44
CA ILE A 8 34.74 16.47 18.34
C ILE A 8 35.51 15.73 17.22
N PRO A 9 36.23 14.64 17.52
CA PRO A 9 36.97 13.89 16.51
C PRO A 9 36.01 13.15 15.57
N SER A 10 36.10 13.47 14.28
CA SER A 10 35.37 12.79 13.21
C SER A 10 35.94 11.39 12.99
N LYS A 11 35.22 10.36 13.49
CA LYS A 11 35.50 8.95 13.19
C LYS A 11 35.11 8.67 11.73
N LYS A 12 36.10 8.44 10.87
CA LYS A 12 35.89 7.87 9.53
C LYS A 12 35.29 6.48 9.67
N ILE A 13 34.04 6.33 9.25
CA ILE A 13 33.37 5.03 9.13
C ILE A 13 33.83 4.42 7.80
N THR A 14 34.75 3.46 7.87
CA THR A 14 35.13 2.63 6.71
C THR A 14 33.97 1.68 6.43
N LEU A 15 33.23 1.94 5.35
CA LEU A 15 32.16 1.06 4.87
C LEU A 15 32.79 -0.27 4.44
N GLN A 16 32.48 -1.33 5.19
CA GLN A 16 32.84 -2.71 4.81
C GLN A 16 32.15 -3.04 3.48
N ARG A 17 32.92 -3.52 2.51
CA ARG A 17 32.39 -3.88 1.18
C ARG A 17 31.38 -5.03 1.32
N PRO A 18 30.29 -5.03 0.54
CA PRO A 18 29.30 -6.10 0.57
C PRO A 18 29.95 -7.42 0.19
N PHE A 19 29.78 -8.40 1.08
CA PHE A 19 30.19 -9.79 0.87
C PHE A 19 29.35 -10.37 -0.27
N THR A 20 29.97 -10.60 -1.42
CA THR A 20 29.34 -11.29 -2.55
C THR A 20 29.67 -12.78 -2.42
N LEU A 21 28.65 -13.59 -2.15
CA LEU A 21 28.79 -15.04 -2.19
C LEU A 21 29.13 -15.47 -3.62
N PRO A 22 30.14 -16.33 -3.83
CA PRO A 22 30.42 -16.90 -5.13
C PRO A 22 29.20 -17.73 -5.57
N ARG A 23 28.45 -17.21 -6.56
CA ARG A 23 27.39 -17.98 -7.21
C ARG A 23 28.03 -19.17 -7.91
N THR A 24 27.54 -20.36 -7.58
CA THR A 24 28.00 -21.57 -8.24
C THR A 24 27.41 -21.61 -9.65
N THR A 25 28.24 -21.95 -10.64
CA THR A 25 27.89 -22.04 -12.07
C THR A 25 26.71 -22.97 -12.35
N ARG A 26 26.29 -23.77 -11.36
CA ARG A 26 25.15 -24.69 -11.44
C ARG A 26 23.81 -23.99 -11.23
N GLN A 27 23.74 -22.96 -10.38
CA GLN A 27 22.51 -22.20 -10.14
C GLN A 27 22.17 -21.29 -11.32
N ASP A 28 23.18 -20.69 -11.96
CA ASP A 28 22.95 -19.81 -13.12
C ASP A 28 22.40 -20.59 -14.34
N ARG A 29 22.74 -21.88 -14.49
CA ARG A 29 22.14 -22.75 -15.53
C ARG A 29 20.66 -23.03 -15.27
N GLN A 30 20.29 -23.34 -14.03
CA GLN A 30 18.89 -23.63 -13.69
C GLN A 30 17.98 -22.40 -13.88
N ILE A 31 18.49 -21.19 -13.61
CA ILE A 31 17.72 -19.95 -13.83
C ILE A 31 17.53 -19.68 -15.32
N ASN A 32 18.56 -19.90 -16.15
CA ASN A 32 18.46 -19.70 -17.59
C ASN A 32 17.52 -20.71 -18.24
N ASP A 33 17.54 -21.98 -17.82
CA ASP A 33 16.62 -23.01 -18.33
C ASP A 33 15.15 -22.68 -17.99
N LEU A 34 14.88 -22.10 -16.80
CA LEU A 34 13.54 -21.67 -16.40
C LEU A 34 13.04 -20.43 -17.16
N LEU A 35 13.94 -19.51 -17.51
CA LEU A 35 13.61 -18.34 -18.33
C LEU A 35 13.30 -18.75 -19.77
N GLU A 36 14.08 -19.68 -20.33
CA GLU A 36 13.87 -20.15 -21.72
C GLU A 36 12.58 -20.96 -21.88
N GLN A 37 12.13 -21.68 -20.85
CA GLN A 37 10.84 -22.37 -20.85
C GLN A 37 9.64 -21.41 -20.77
N ASN A 38 9.78 -20.26 -20.12
CA ASN A 38 8.71 -19.27 -20.02
C ASN A 38 8.55 -18.47 -21.32
N ASP A 39 9.63 -18.13 -22.00
CA ASP A 39 9.55 -17.42 -23.30
C ASP A 39 8.94 -18.29 -24.41
N LYS A 40 9.05 -19.62 -24.33
CA LYS A 40 8.41 -20.53 -25.30
C LYS A 40 6.90 -20.71 -25.08
N ARG A 41 6.34 -20.32 -23.91
CA ARG A 41 4.90 -20.43 -23.62
C ARG A 41 4.10 -19.19 -24.01
N SER A 42 4.74 -18.08 -24.36
CA SER A 42 4.07 -16.81 -24.65
C SER A 42 3.75 -16.58 -26.14
N PHE A 43 4.12 -17.50 -27.04
CA PHE A 43 4.02 -17.27 -28.50
C PHE A 43 2.85 -17.97 -29.22
N ASP A 44 2.00 -18.76 -28.53
CA ASP A 44 0.96 -19.57 -29.18
C ASP A 44 -0.49 -19.26 -28.77
N SER A 45 -0.80 -18.02 -28.34
CA SER A 45 -2.16 -17.63 -27.95
C SER A 45 -2.71 -16.42 -28.72
N ASN A 46 -2.72 -16.55 -30.05
CA ASN A 46 -3.60 -15.73 -30.90
C ASN A 46 -4.87 -16.53 -31.26
N SER A 47 -5.68 -16.85 -30.25
CA SER A 47 -7.08 -17.25 -30.48
C SER A 47 -7.97 -16.50 -29.50
N GLY A 48 -8.80 -15.62 -30.05
CA GLY A 48 -9.78 -14.84 -29.31
C GLY A 48 -10.83 -15.76 -28.71
N GLY A 49 -10.70 -16.02 -27.41
CA GLY A 49 -11.71 -16.68 -26.61
C GLY A 49 -11.61 -16.11 -25.21
N TYR A 50 -12.71 -15.55 -24.72
CA TYR A 50 -12.86 -15.17 -23.32
C TYR A 50 -12.71 -16.44 -22.47
N ILE A 51 -11.50 -16.70 -21.98
CA ILE A 51 -11.23 -17.77 -21.02
C ILE A 51 -11.72 -17.28 -19.66
N GLY A 52 -12.81 -17.89 -19.20
CA GLY A 52 -13.20 -17.85 -17.80
C GLY A 52 -12.01 -18.26 -16.93
N GLY A 53 -11.65 -17.39 -15.99
CA GLY A 53 -10.54 -17.58 -15.06
C GLY A 53 -10.79 -18.77 -14.14
N ASN A 54 -10.48 -19.96 -14.63
CA ASN A 54 -10.43 -21.18 -13.84
C ASN A 54 -9.07 -21.24 -13.12
N ASN A 55 -9.08 -20.93 -11.82
CA ASN A 55 -8.34 -21.58 -10.71
C ASN A 55 -6.83 -21.92 -10.86
N SER A 56 -6.11 -21.56 -11.91
CA SER A 56 -4.72 -21.99 -12.11
C SER A 56 -3.70 -21.26 -11.23
N SER A 57 -4.09 -20.14 -10.59
CA SER A 57 -3.22 -19.39 -9.69
C SER A 57 -3.18 -19.97 -8.28
N THR A 58 -4.11 -20.84 -7.89
CA THR A 58 -4.06 -21.50 -6.57
C THR A 58 -3.10 -22.67 -6.56
N ASP A 59 -3.00 -23.44 -7.66
CA ASP A 59 -2.12 -24.61 -7.75
C ASP A 59 -0.62 -24.25 -7.67
N LEU A 60 -0.23 -23.05 -8.10
CA LEU A 60 1.15 -22.56 -7.98
C LEU A 60 1.48 -22.01 -6.59
N LEU A 61 0.47 -21.66 -5.78
CA LEU A 61 0.68 -21.11 -4.44
C LEU A 61 0.84 -22.21 -3.39
N VAL A 62 0.23 -23.38 -3.59
CA VAL A 62 0.34 -24.53 -2.68
C VAL A 62 1.81 -24.91 -2.39
N PRO A 63 2.68 -25.16 -3.39
CA PRO A 63 4.05 -25.58 -3.10
C PRO A 63 4.89 -24.48 -2.42
N ILE A 64 4.66 -23.20 -2.78
CA ILE A 64 5.37 -22.06 -2.19
C ILE A 64 4.98 -21.85 -0.72
N VAL A 65 3.68 -22.00 -0.41
CA VAL A 65 3.17 -21.92 0.96
C VAL A 65 3.69 -23.10 1.78
N GLN A 66 3.72 -24.30 1.21
CA GLN A 66 4.20 -25.51 1.88
C GLN A 66 5.72 -25.47 2.17
N GLU A 67 6.53 -24.91 1.25
CA GLU A 67 7.96 -24.68 1.46
C GLU A 67 8.21 -23.59 2.52
N ALA A 68 7.44 -22.50 2.51
CA ALA A 68 7.50 -21.47 3.53
C ALA A 68 7.08 -21.98 4.93
N LEU A 69 6.08 -22.87 5.00
CA LEU A 69 5.64 -23.54 6.23
C LEU A 69 6.67 -24.55 6.74
N ALA A 70 7.31 -25.33 5.86
CA ALA A 70 8.38 -26.26 6.25
C ALA A 70 9.62 -25.54 6.83
N ALA A 71 9.87 -24.29 6.40
CA ALA A 71 10.91 -23.44 6.98
C ALA A 71 10.53 -22.87 8.36
N VAL A 72 9.23 -22.70 8.64
CA VAL A 72 8.69 -22.30 9.95
C VAL A 72 8.43 -23.57 10.77
N LYS A 73 9.51 -24.13 11.30
CA LYS A 73 9.56 -25.38 12.07
C LYS A 73 8.87 -25.27 13.45
N GLU A 74 7.59 -24.94 13.47
CA GLU A 74 6.71 -25.06 14.64
C GLU A 74 5.57 -26.04 14.32
N ASN A 75 5.18 -26.84 15.32
CA ASN A 75 4.20 -27.92 15.23
C ASN A 75 2.80 -27.42 14.83
N ILE A 76 2.59 -27.14 13.54
CA ILE A 76 1.27 -26.87 12.97
C ILE A 76 0.74 -28.21 12.45
N SER A 77 -0.41 -28.66 12.95
CA SER A 77 -1.02 -29.92 12.50
C SER A 77 -1.36 -29.83 11.01
N GLU A 78 -1.26 -30.94 10.27
CA GLU A 78 -1.69 -31.00 8.86
C GLU A 78 -3.18 -30.59 8.72
N GLU A 79 -3.97 -30.81 9.76
CA GLU A 79 -5.38 -30.39 9.85
C GLU A 79 -5.52 -28.86 9.85
N ASP A 80 -4.67 -28.13 10.57
CA ASP A 80 -4.66 -26.66 10.62
C ASP A 80 -4.28 -26.06 9.26
N VAL A 81 -3.34 -26.70 8.54
CA VAL A 81 -2.92 -26.25 7.20
C VAL A 81 -4.07 -26.42 6.21
N THR A 82 -4.80 -27.53 6.25
CA THR A 82 -6.01 -27.69 5.42
C THR A 82 -7.07 -26.67 5.78
N GLU A 83 -7.31 -26.39 7.07
CA GLU A 83 -8.29 -25.39 7.47
C GLU A 83 -7.92 -24.00 6.94
N ILE A 84 -6.66 -23.58 7.01
CA ILE A 84 -6.19 -22.26 6.51
C ILE A 84 -6.29 -22.15 4.99
N VAL A 85 -6.02 -23.23 4.25
CA VAL A 85 -6.07 -23.22 2.77
C VAL A 85 -7.52 -23.23 2.27
N TYR A 86 -8.43 -23.93 2.95
CA TYR A 86 -9.83 -24.07 2.52
C TYR A 86 -10.78 -23.05 3.16
N THR A 87 -10.43 -22.43 4.30
CA THR A 87 -11.20 -21.30 4.83
C THR A 87 -10.83 -20.03 4.07
N LYS A 88 -11.65 -19.71 3.06
CA LYS A 88 -11.58 -18.40 2.40
C LYS A 88 -11.72 -17.33 3.49
N PRO A 89 -10.71 -16.46 3.71
CA PRO A 89 -10.81 -15.44 4.73
C PRO A 89 -12.05 -14.60 4.46
N ASN A 90 -12.87 -14.38 5.49
CA ASN A 90 -14.07 -13.56 5.37
C ASN A 90 -13.66 -12.17 4.89
N GLU A 91 -13.95 -11.88 3.61
CA GLU A 91 -13.65 -10.58 3.04
C GLU A 91 -14.45 -9.53 3.80
N PRO A 92 -13.81 -8.49 4.36
CA PRO A 92 -14.53 -7.47 5.08
C PRO A 92 -15.55 -6.82 4.15
N ASN A 93 -16.80 -6.67 4.63
CA ASN A 93 -17.83 -6.00 3.85
C ASN A 93 -17.38 -4.58 3.48
N PHE A 94 -17.45 -4.26 2.18
CA PHE A 94 -17.10 -2.93 1.69
C PHE A 94 -18.05 -1.88 2.32
N PRO A 95 -17.53 -0.78 2.90
CA PRO A 95 -18.32 0.22 3.59
C PRO A 95 -19.01 1.15 2.57
N LYS A 96 -19.99 0.61 1.83
CA LYS A 96 -20.67 1.29 0.72
C LYS A 96 -21.19 2.68 1.11
N LEU A 97 -21.81 2.80 2.29
CA LEU A 97 -22.35 4.08 2.79
C LEU A 97 -21.25 5.14 3.03
N ILE A 98 -20.12 4.74 3.61
CA ILE A 98 -19.01 5.66 3.89
C ILE A 98 -18.32 6.08 2.59
N PHE A 99 -18.19 5.14 1.66
CA PHE A 99 -17.65 5.44 0.34
C PHE A 99 -18.55 6.42 -0.43
N ILE A 100 -19.86 6.20 -0.44
CA ILE A 100 -20.82 7.13 -1.05
C ILE A 100 -20.74 8.50 -0.38
N ALA A 101 -20.68 8.57 0.96
CA ALA A 101 -20.53 9.82 1.68
C ALA A 101 -19.24 10.56 1.32
N ALA A 102 -18.12 9.84 1.17
CA ALA A 102 -16.85 10.41 0.75
C ALA A 102 -16.91 10.96 -0.69
N VAL A 103 -17.52 10.20 -1.61
CA VAL A 103 -17.72 10.62 -3.00
C VAL A 103 -18.62 11.85 -3.06
N MET A 104 -19.76 11.84 -2.38
CA MET A 104 -20.68 12.98 -2.32
C MET A 104 -20.01 14.23 -1.75
N LYS A 105 -19.15 14.07 -0.73
CA LYS A 105 -18.34 15.15 -0.19
C LYS A 105 -17.41 15.70 -1.27
N ASP A 106 -16.62 14.84 -1.91
CA ASP A 106 -15.67 15.26 -2.95
C ASP A 106 -16.38 16.02 -4.10
N PHE A 107 -17.58 15.58 -4.51
CA PHE A 107 -18.40 16.28 -5.50
C PHE A 107 -19.01 17.59 -4.97
N SER A 108 -19.34 17.70 -3.68
CA SER A 108 -19.89 18.93 -3.09
C SER A 108 -18.88 20.07 -3.04
N ASP A 109 -17.58 19.76 -3.01
CA ASP A 109 -16.52 20.77 -3.00
C ASP A 109 -16.26 21.38 -4.38
N VAL A 110 -16.63 20.69 -5.48
CA VAL A 110 -16.44 21.16 -6.87
C VAL A 110 -17.29 22.40 -7.22
N PRO A 111 -18.62 22.43 -6.99
CA PRO A 111 -19.45 23.59 -7.31
C PRO A 111 -19.35 24.72 -6.28
N ALA A 112 -18.73 24.49 -5.11
CA ALA A 112 -18.58 25.50 -4.05
C ALA A 112 -17.82 26.76 -4.51
N GLY A 113 -17.00 26.65 -5.56
CA GLY A 113 -16.33 27.79 -6.18
C GLY A 113 -17.22 28.69 -7.03
N LEU A 114 -18.45 28.27 -7.38
CA LEU A 114 -19.30 28.96 -8.37
C LEU A 114 -20.30 29.95 -7.76
N SER A 115 -20.72 29.80 -6.49
CA SER A 115 -21.74 30.66 -5.89
C SER A 115 -21.42 31.06 -4.46
N LYS A 116 -21.19 32.37 -4.23
CA LYS A 116 -20.79 32.93 -2.93
C LYS A 116 -21.82 32.71 -1.81
N VAL A 117 -23.10 32.59 -2.15
CA VAL A 117 -24.20 32.42 -1.18
C VAL A 117 -24.30 30.98 -0.67
N LEU A 118 -23.91 30.00 -1.48
CA LEU A 118 -23.95 28.58 -1.12
C LEU A 118 -22.72 28.13 -0.30
N ILE A 119 -21.65 28.94 -0.27
CA ILE A 119 -20.41 28.63 0.45
C ILE A 119 -20.65 28.24 1.91
N PRO A 120 -21.32 29.05 2.77
CA PRO A 120 -21.44 28.72 4.19
C PRO A 120 -22.26 27.45 4.44
N LEU A 121 -23.36 27.26 3.70
CA LEU A 121 -24.20 26.07 3.85
C LEU A 121 -23.45 24.80 3.42
N ASN A 122 -22.77 24.86 2.27
CA ASN A 122 -21.97 23.74 1.77
C ASN A 122 -20.78 23.43 2.69
N SER A 123 -20.20 24.44 3.33
CA SER A 123 -19.10 24.27 4.28
C SER A 123 -19.53 23.47 5.51
N ILE A 124 -20.74 23.71 6.03
CA ILE A 124 -21.28 22.95 7.17
C ILE A 124 -21.54 21.49 6.78
N VAL A 125 -22.14 21.24 5.62
CA VAL A 125 -22.41 19.88 5.13
C VAL A 125 -21.11 19.12 4.86
N SER A 126 -20.15 19.76 4.17
CA SER A 126 -18.83 19.19 3.89
C SER A 126 -18.05 18.88 5.18
N LEU A 127 -18.18 19.73 6.21
CA LEU A 127 -17.60 19.50 7.53
C LEU A 127 -18.22 18.26 8.21
N ILE A 128 -19.55 18.12 8.20
CA ILE A 128 -20.25 16.98 8.80
C ILE A 128 -19.88 15.67 8.08
N LEU A 129 -19.90 15.64 6.74
CA LEU A 129 -19.51 14.45 5.97
C LEU A 129 -18.05 14.08 6.22
N SER A 130 -17.15 15.07 6.24
CA SER A 130 -15.74 14.86 6.55
C SER A 130 -15.56 14.29 7.96
N ALA A 131 -16.31 14.79 8.95
CA ALA A 131 -16.26 14.27 10.31
C ALA A 131 -16.73 12.81 10.39
N ILE A 132 -17.83 12.44 9.73
CA ILE A 132 -18.35 11.07 9.70
C ILE A 132 -17.29 10.11 9.11
N VAL A 133 -16.73 10.46 7.96
CA VAL A 133 -15.68 9.64 7.31
C VAL A 133 -14.44 9.56 8.20
N PHE A 134 -14.04 10.66 8.83
CA PHE A 134 -12.89 10.73 9.73
C PHE A 134 -13.05 9.83 10.95
N PHE A 135 -14.19 9.87 11.64
CA PHE A 135 -14.47 8.99 12.78
C PHE A 135 -14.52 7.52 12.37
N TRP A 136 -15.10 7.21 11.21
CA TRP A 136 -15.09 5.85 10.68
C TRP A 136 -13.65 5.34 10.42
N MET A 137 -12.80 6.19 9.85
CA MET A 137 -11.39 5.85 9.60
C MET A 137 -10.61 5.65 10.90
N LEU A 138 -10.85 6.47 11.93
CA LEU A 138 -10.23 6.28 13.24
C LEU A 138 -10.52 4.89 13.82
N GLY A 139 -11.77 4.42 13.70
CA GLY A 139 -12.16 3.08 14.12
C GLY A 139 -11.48 1.97 13.32
N LYS A 140 -11.26 2.17 12.01
CA LYS A 140 -10.68 1.15 11.12
C LYS A 140 -9.16 1.10 11.09
N LEU A 141 -8.46 2.22 11.21
CA LEU A 141 -7.00 2.25 11.13
C LEU A 141 -6.31 1.86 12.45
N GLY A 142 -7.01 1.94 13.58
CA GLY A 142 -6.45 1.65 14.90
C GLY A 142 -5.34 2.63 15.31
N PHE A 143 -4.96 2.62 16.59
CA PHE A 143 -3.92 3.51 17.13
C PHE A 143 -2.54 3.32 16.49
N MET A 144 -2.29 2.17 15.85
CA MET A 144 -0.98 1.81 15.29
C MET A 144 -0.63 2.60 14.03
N ASN A 145 -1.62 3.10 13.28
CA ASN A 145 -1.39 3.84 12.03
C ASN A 145 -1.53 5.37 12.17
N LYS A 146 -1.25 5.92 13.36
CA LYS A 146 -1.21 7.39 13.59
C LYS A 146 -0.31 8.15 12.60
N LYS A 147 0.75 7.50 12.08
CA LYS A 147 1.61 8.09 11.05
C LYS A 147 0.88 8.37 9.74
N ILE A 148 0.09 7.41 9.25
CA ILE A 148 -0.74 7.55 8.05
C ILE A 148 -1.81 8.61 8.26
N LEU A 149 -2.47 8.61 9.43
CA LEU A 149 -3.50 9.60 9.75
C LEU A 149 -2.92 11.02 9.85
N ARG A 150 -1.73 11.19 10.44
CA ARG A 150 -1.04 12.49 10.52
C ARG A 150 -0.68 13.02 9.14
N ARG A 151 -0.22 12.15 8.24
CA ARG A 151 0.06 12.50 6.83
C ARG A 151 -1.21 12.86 6.07
N PHE A 152 -2.30 12.15 6.31
CA PHE A 152 -3.61 12.48 5.74
C PHE A 152 -4.08 13.85 6.17
N PHE A 153 -3.94 14.20 7.45
CA PHE A 153 -4.31 15.52 7.95
C PHE A 153 -3.49 16.63 7.27
N LEU A 154 -2.20 16.39 7.01
CA LEU A 154 -1.36 17.31 6.25
C LEU A 154 -1.82 17.44 4.80
N LEU A 155 -2.16 16.35 4.11
CA LEU A 155 -2.69 16.37 2.75
C LEU A 155 -4.05 17.08 2.64
N LEU A 156 -4.92 16.91 3.64
CA LEU A 156 -6.20 17.63 3.74
C LEU A 156 -5.99 19.14 3.94
N LEU A 157 -4.96 19.53 4.71
CA LEU A 157 -4.61 20.93 4.92
C LEU A 157 -3.91 21.54 3.70
N GLU A 158 -3.19 20.72 2.93
CA GLU A 158 -2.40 21.09 1.76
C GLU A 158 -3.21 21.01 0.46
N THR A 159 -4.55 21.15 0.53
CA THR A 159 -5.38 21.39 -0.65
C THR A 159 -5.04 22.74 -1.25
N ILE A 160 -4.07 22.72 -2.16
CA ILE A 160 -3.71 23.84 -3.02
C ILE A 160 -4.98 24.21 -3.81
N PRO A 161 -5.42 25.48 -3.75
CA PRO A 161 -6.58 25.92 -4.53
C PRO A 161 -6.28 25.65 -6.02
N GLY A 162 -7.05 24.74 -6.63
CA GLY A 162 -6.89 24.28 -8.02
C GLY A 162 -6.62 22.78 -8.20
N LEU A 163 -6.22 22.05 -7.15
CA LEU A 163 -5.96 20.59 -7.20
C LEU A 163 -7.11 19.74 -6.62
N ASN A 164 -8.23 20.36 -6.24
CA ASN A 164 -9.43 19.73 -5.65
C ASN A 164 -10.18 18.78 -6.60
N PHE A 165 -9.64 18.50 -7.80
CA PHE A 165 -10.27 17.60 -8.76
C PHE A 165 -10.10 16.11 -8.38
N LEU A 166 -9.11 15.79 -7.56
CA LEU A 166 -8.89 14.42 -7.12
C LEU A 166 -9.83 14.12 -5.94
N PRO A 167 -10.63 13.04 -6.00
CA PRO A 167 -11.50 12.60 -4.91
C PRO A 167 -10.64 11.90 -3.83
N ILE A 168 -9.81 12.70 -3.15
CA ILE A 168 -8.81 12.24 -2.18
C ILE A 168 -9.48 11.46 -1.06
N LEU A 169 -10.64 11.92 -0.58
CA LEU A 169 -11.37 11.27 0.50
C LEU A 169 -11.84 9.87 0.05
N SER A 170 -12.36 9.77 -1.17
CA SER A 170 -12.84 8.50 -1.75
C SER A 170 -11.71 7.49 -1.95
N ILE A 171 -10.57 7.93 -2.50
CA ILE A 171 -9.37 7.09 -2.66
C ILE A 171 -8.90 6.60 -1.29
N PHE A 172 -8.97 7.45 -0.28
CA PHE A 172 -8.50 7.10 1.06
C PHE A 172 -9.42 6.10 1.76
N VAL A 173 -10.75 6.24 1.67
CA VAL A 173 -11.70 5.23 2.16
C VAL A 173 -11.44 3.88 1.47
N PHE A 174 -11.16 3.91 0.17
CA PHE A 174 -10.82 2.71 -0.59
C PHE A 174 -9.52 2.05 -0.10
N LEU A 175 -8.46 2.82 0.13
CA LEU A 175 -7.19 2.33 0.67
C LEU A 175 -7.34 1.80 2.10
N ALA A 176 -8.06 2.53 2.96
CA ALA A 176 -8.30 2.16 4.35
C ALA A 176 -9.07 0.83 4.46
N HIS A 177 -10.05 0.63 3.59
CA HIS A 177 -10.78 -0.63 3.52
C HIS A 177 -9.92 -1.78 2.99
N ASN A 178 -9.10 -1.54 1.96
CA ASN A 178 -8.27 -2.55 1.34
C ASN A 178 -6.87 -2.69 1.98
N LYS A 179 -6.61 -2.11 3.16
CA LYS A 179 -5.29 -2.09 3.81
C LYS A 179 -4.65 -3.47 3.99
N GLU A 180 -5.49 -4.51 4.05
CA GLU A 180 -5.06 -5.91 4.22
C GLU A 180 -4.64 -6.55 2.89
N LYS A 181 -5.05 -5.98 1.74
CA LYS A 181 -4.69 -6.47 0.42
C LYS A 181 -3.25 -6.10 0.07
N LYS A 182 -2.53 -7.05 -0.55
CA LYS A 182 -1.12 -6.89 -0.97
C LYS A 182 -0.89 -5.65 -1.84
N VAL A 183 -1.84 -5.33 -2.74
CA VAL A 183 -1.76 -4.15 -3.62
C VAL A 183 -1.65 -2.85 -2.83
N VAL A 184 -2.41 -2.72 -1.74
CA VAL A 184 -2.37 -1.52 -0.90
C VAL A 184 -1.07 -1.43 -0.12
N LYS A 185 -0.52 -2.55 0.34
CA LYS A 185 0.82 -2.59 0.96
C LYS A 185 1.89 -2.08 0.00
N ILE A 186 1.89 -2.56 -1.25
CA ILE A 186 2.83 -2.10 -2.28
C ILE A 186 2.68 -0.60 -2.54
N PHE A 187 1.45 -0.11 -2.63
CA PHE A 187 1.20 1.33 -2.83
C PHE A 187 1.72 2.17 -1.66
N LEU A 188 1.45 1.73 -0.41
CA LEU A 188 1.96 2.39 0.79
C LEU A 188 3.49 2.38 0.84
N ASP A 189 4.13 1.27 0.49
CA ASP A 189 5.59 1.14 0.44
C ASP A 189 6.20 2.09 -0.60
N VAL A 190 5.58 2.21 -1.79
CA VAL A 190 6.03 3.15 -2.84
C VAL A 190 5.93 4.59 -2.34
N VAL A 191 4.80 4.96 -1.74
CA VAL A 191 4.60 6.32 -1.19
C VAL A 191 5.63 6.62 -0.11
N GLU A 192 5.89 5.67 0.80
CA GLU A 192 6.90 5.82 1.84
C GLU A 192 8.32 5.97 1.24
N ARG A 193 8.63 5.23 0.18
CA ARG A 193 9.94 5.30 -0.48
C ARG A 193 10.17 6.64 -1.18
N ILE A 194 9.16 7.17 -1.88
CA ILE A 194 9.22 8.51 -2.51
C ILE A 194 9.46 9.59 -1.44
N GLU A 195 8.81 9.47 -0.30
CA GLU A 195 8.97 10.43 0.79
C GLU A 195 10.36 10.38 1.42
N ASN A 196 10.90 9.17 1.65
CA ASN A 196 12.26 9.01 2.16
C ASN A 196 13.29 9.65 1.21
N LEU A 197 13.12 9.49 -0.10
CA LEU A 197 13.96 10.17 -1.10
C LEU A 197 13.83 11.70 -1.02
N ARG A 198 12.62 12.22 -0.81
CA ARG A 198 12.38 13.66 -0.65
C ARG A 198 13.05 14.22 0.60
N GLN A 199 13.05 13.47 1.71
CA GLN A 199 13.73 13.89 2.94
C GLN A 199 15.25 13.88 2.80
N VAL A 200 15.82 12.88 2.11
CA VAL A 200 17.25 12.84 1.80
C VAL A 200 17.64 14.06 0.97
N LYS A 201 16.86 14.41 -0.05
CA LYS A 201 17.11 15.59 -0.89
C LYS A 201 17.04 16.92 -0.13
N LYS A 202 16.23 17.02 0.93
CA LYS A 202 16.16 18.24 1.78
C LYS A 202 17.35 18.40 2.72
N ARG A 203 18.12 17.32 2.98
CA ARG A 203 19.27 17.33 3.88
C ARG A 203 20.61 17.45 3.16
N ALA A 204 20.61 17.25 1.84
CA ALA A 204 21.74 17.51 0.95
C ALA A 204 21.69 18.97 0.48
#